data_AF-E0S7K2-F1
#
_entry.id   AF-E0S7K2-F1
#
_cell.length_a   1.000
_cell.length_b   1.000
_cell.length_c   1.000
_cell.angle_alpha   90.00
_cell.angle_beta   90.00
_cell.angle_gamma   90.00
#
_symmetry.space_group_name_H-M   'P 1'
#
loop_
_entity.id
_entity.type
_entity.pdbx_description
1 polymer ?
#
loop_
_entity_poly.entity_id
_entity_poly.type
_entity_poly.pdbx_seq_one_letter_code
_entity_poly.pdbx_strand_id
1 'polypeptide(L)'
;MALKTQKARDNSQELAEELKILEMVVYKSKNGHRGSRLFRELVHLKRLGNLFLLDKSRSKRDKIRRVAEELYVLGTSNIPEGHLIGYTLIVLGLSSRIHYLAGGIRCDEEIDDIDEMFAEIE
;
A
#
# COMPACT_ATOMS: atom_id res chain seq x y z
N MET A 1 9.60 -18.08 -21.09
CA MET A 1 10.53 -17.21 -20.33
C MET A 1 10.19 -15.72 -20.46
N ALA A 2 9.95 -15.19 -21.67
CA ALA A 2 9.63 -13.78 -21.90
C ALA A 2 8.40 -13.24 -21.11
N LEU A 3 7.34 -14.05 -20.96
CA LEU A 3 6.15 -13.65 -20.18
C LEU A 3 6.44 -13.36 -18.69
N LYS A 4 7.39 -14.09 -18.06
CA LYS A 4 7.71 -13.87 -16.63
C LYS A 4 8.47 -12.56 -16.43
N THR A 5 9.32 -12.19 -17.39
CA THR A 5 10.12 -10.95 -17.34
C THR A 5 9.27 -9.70 -17.61
N GLN A 6 8.27 -9.81 -18.50
CA GLN A 6 7.30 -8.73 -18.73
C GLN A 6 6.43 -8.50 -17.48
N LYS A 7 5.88 -9.58 -16.90
CA LYS A 7 5.01 -9.50 -15.71
C LYS A 7 5.69 -8.95 -14.45
N ALA A 8 6.97 -9.26 -14.24
CA ALA A 8 7.73 -8.71 -13.12
C ALA A 8 8.08 -7.22 -13.30
N ARG A 9 8.16 -6.75 -14.55
CA ARG A 9 8.33 -5.32 -14.88
C ARG A 9 7.07 -4.53 -14.55
N ASP A 10 5.89 -5.06 -14.89
CA ASP A 10 4.60 -4.38 -14.68
C ASP A 10 4.35 -4.09 -13.19
N ASN A 11 4.43 -5.09 -12.29
CA ASN A 11 4.25 -4.87 -10.85
C ASN A 11 5.29 -3.90 -10.25
N SER A 12 6.48 -3.85 -10.82
CA SER A 12 7.53 -2.92 -10.36
C SER A 12 7.26 -1.48 -10.77
N GLN A 13 6.53 -1.27 -11.88
CA GLN A 13 6.08 0.03 -12.33
C GLN A 13 4.88 0.50 -11.52
N GLU A 14 3.87 -0.35 -11.33
CA GLU A 14 2.71 -0.06 -10.50
C GLU A 14 3.12 0.28 -9.06
N LEU A 15 4.05 -0.48 -8.47
CA LEU A 15 4.60 -0.15 -7.15
C LEU A 15 5.26 1.23 -7.15
N ALA A 16 5.96 1.61 -8.22
CA ALA A 16 6.60 2.91 -8.31
C ALA A 16 5.58 4.06 -8.42
N GLU A 17 4.45 3.84 -9.08
CA GLU A 17 3.33 4.78 -9.16
C GLU A 17 2.68 4.96 -7.79
N GLU A 18 2.41 3.86 -7.08
CA GLU A 18 1.84 3.91 -5.73
C GLU A 18 2.76 4.64 -4.73
N LEU A 19 4.08 4.40 -4.83
CA LEU A 19 5.06 5.11 -4.01
C LEU A 19 5.09 6.62 -4.29
N LYS A 20 4.79 7.07 -5.51
CA LYS A 20 4.63 8.52 -5.80
C LYS A 20 3.38 9.09 -5.14
N ILE A 21 2.27 8.33 -5.13
CA ILE A 21 1.05 8.74 -4.43
C ILE A 21 1.32 8.87 -2.93
N LEU A 22 2.05 7.91 -2.35
CA LEU A 22 2.52 7.97 -0.98
C LEU A 22 3.32 9.26 -0.68
N GLU A 23 4.21 9.70 -1.58
CA GLU A 23 4.94 10.96 -1.39
C GLU A 23 4.00 12.17 -1.30
N MET A 24 2.99 12.23 -2.16
CA MET A 24 1.99 13.31 -2.16
C MET A 24 1.17 13.32 -0.86
N VAL A 25 0.73 12.15 -0.39
CA VAL A 25 -0.01 12.03 0.86
C VAL A 25 0.84 12.44 2.05
N VAL A 26 2.10 11.99 2.13
CA VAL A 26 3.03 12.42 3.18
C VAL A 26 3.22 13.94 3.17
N TYR A 27 3.36 14.55 1.99
CA TYR A 27 3.50 15.99 1.86
C TYR A 27 2.27 16.73 2.41
N LYS A 28 1.06 16.36 1.97
CA LYS A 28 -0.18 17.02 2.41
C LYS A 28 -0.49 16.81 3.89
N SER A 29 -0.20 15.62 4.41
CA SER A 29 -0.48 15.26 5.81
C SER A 29 0.53 15.80 6.82
N LYS A 30 1.64 16.39 6.36
CA LYS A 30 2.77 16.81 7.22
C LYS A 30 2.37 17.73 8.36
N ASN A 31 1.51 18.72 8.11
CA ASN A 31 1.18 19.73 9.13
C ASN A 31 0.06 19.25 10.06
N GLY A 32 -0.90 18.48 9.56
CA GLY A 32 -2.04 17.99 10.35
C GLY A 32 -1.70 16.80 11.25
N HIS A 33 -0.67 16.01 10.90
CA HIS A 33 -0.43 14.71 11.54
C HIS A 33 1.00 14.48 12.03
N ARG A 34 1.87 15.50 12.02
CA ARG A 34 3.31 15.39 12.29
C ARG A 34 3.67 14.59 13.55
N GLY A 35 2.89 14.76 14.61
CA GLY A 35 3.12 14.12 15.91
C GLY A 35 2.58 12.69 16.03
N SER A 36 1.70 12.28 15.11
CA SER A 36 1.05 10.97 15.20
C SER A 36 2.05 9.83 14.89
N ARG A 37 1.86 8.68 15.53
CA ARG A 37 2.63 7.47 15.22
C ARG A 37 2.38 7.01 13.79
N LEU A 38 1.11 7.06 13.35
CA LEU A 38 0.70 6.69 11.98
C LEU A 38 1.46 7.49 10.92
N PHE A 39 1.56 8.81 11.09
CA PHE A 39 2.30 9.65 10.14
C PHE A 39 3.80 9.37 10.15
N ARG A 40 4.40 9.14 11.32
CA ARG A 40 5.83 8.79 11.43
C ARG A 40 6.14 7.50 10.67
N GLU A 41 5.26 6.51 10.78
CA GLU A 41 5.39 5.23 10.09
C GLU A 41 5.16 5.36 8.58
N LEU A 42 4.19 6.20 8.17
CA LEU A 42 3.99 6.57 6.76
C LEU A 42 5.24 7.23 6.14
N VAL A 43 5.91 8.11 6.89
CA VAL A 43 7.20 8.70 6.48
C VAL A 43 8.30 7.65 6.40
N HIS A 44 8.32 6.66 7.29
CA HIS A 44 9.28 5.56 7.22
C HIS A 44 9.08 4.74 5.94
N LEU A 45 7.84 4.36 5.62
CA LEU A 45 7.49 3.68 4.38
C LEU A 45 7.92 4.48 3.15
N LYS A 46 7.69 5.80 3.15
CA LYS A 46 8.14 6.70 2.07
C LYS A 46 9.65 6.65 1.87
N ARG A 47 10.44 6.70 2.94
CA ARG A 47 11.91 6.64 2.86
C ARG A 47 12.38 5.32 2.25
N LEU A 48 11.78 4.20 2.67
CA LEU A 48 12.08 2.88 2.09
C LEU A 48 11.68 2.81 0.62
N GLY A 49 10.52 3.36 0.26
CA GLY A 49 10.07 3.51 -1.13
C GLY A 49 11.11 4.22 -1.99
N ASN A 50 11.61 5.37 -1.54
CA ASN A 50 12.61 6.13 -2.29
C ASN A 50 13.92 5.35 -2.44
N LEU A 51 14.35 4.62 -1.42
CA LEU A 51 15.52 3.74 -1.52
C LEU A 51 15.33 2.59 -2.51
N PHE A 52 14.11 2.05 -2.62
CA PHE A 52 13.74 1.02 -3.59
C PHE A 52 13.69 1.57 -5.02
N LEU A 53 13.21 2.79 -5.21
CA LEU A 53 13.19 3.43 -6.53
C LEU A 53 14.61 3.66 -7.09
N LEU A 54 15.59 3.91 -6.21
CA LEU A 54 17.00 4.05 -6.58
C LEU A 54 17.68 2.70 -6.83
N ASP A 55 17.37 1.69 -6.04
CA ASP A 55 17.86 0.32 -6.25
C ASP A 55 16.74 -0.67 -5.93
N LYS A 56 16.24 -1.33 -6.97
CA LYS A 56 15.08 -2.23 -6.96
C LYS A 56 15.40 -3.62 -6.39
N SER A 57 16.25 -3.68 -5.36
CA SER A 57 16.66 -4.93 -4.74
C SER A 57 15.53 -5.61 -3.97
N ARG A 58 15.54 -6.96 -3.99
CA ARG A 58 14.54 -7.80 -3.30
C ARG A 58 14.46 -7.49 -1.81
N SER A 59 15.60 -7.27 -1.15
CA SER A 59 15.64 -6.93 0.28
C SER A 59 14.85 -5.65 0.61
N LYS A 60 14.91 -4.63 -0.24
CA LYS A 60 14.14 -3.39 -0.03
C LYS A 60 12.66 -3.60 -0.28
N ARG A 61 12.30 -4.37 -1.30
CA ARG A 61 10.92 -4.78 -1.56
C ARG A 61 10.32 -5.52 -0.36
N ASP A 62 11.06 -6.46 0.23
CA ASP A 62 10.61 -7.21 1.42
C ASP A 62 10.43 -6.30 2.65
N LYS A 63 11.31 -5.30 2.83
CA LYS A 63 11.16 -4.29 3.89
C LYS A 63 9.94 -3.41 3.70
N ILE A 64 9.70 -2.94 2.47
CA ILE A 64 8.49 -2.16 2.12
C ILE A 64 7.25 -2.96 2.46
N ARG A 65 7.20 -4.24 2.08
CA ARG A 65 6.07 -5.12 2.35
C ARG A 65 5.77 -5.24 3.84
N ARG A 66 6.79 -5.46 4.68
CA ARG A 66 6.63 -5.57 6.14
C ARG A 66 6.15 -4.26 6.76
N VAL A 67 6.77 -3.14 6.42
CA VAL A 67 6.37 -1.84 6.97
C VAL A 67 4.96 -1.45 6.52
N ALA A 68 4.58 -1.80 5.29
CA ALA A 68 3.22 -1.60 4.82
C ALA A 68 2.20 -2.42 5.63
N GLU A 69 2.51 -3.66 5.98
CA GLU A 69 1.68 -4.49 6.86
C GLU A 69 1.55 -3.90 8.27
N GLU A 70 2.67 -3.51 8.88
CA GLU A 70 2.69 -2.87 10.20
C GLU A 70 1.87 -1.57 10.21
N LEU A 71 1.98 -0.78 9.14
CA LEU A 71 1.23 0.46 8.97
C LEU A 71 -0.27 0.20 8.81
N TYR A 72 -0.65 -0.87 8.11
CA TYR A 72 -2.05 -1.28 8.00
C TYR A 72 -2.62 -1.64 9.37
N VAL A 73 -1.93 -2.49 10.13
CA VAL A 73 -2.34 -2.89 11.50
C VAL A 73 -2.47 -1.65 12.39
N LEU A 74 -1.48 -0.75 12.35
CA LEU A 74 -1.53 0.50 13.11
C LEU A 74 -2.73 1.38 12.70
N GLY A 75 -3.01 1.49 11.40
CA GLY A 75 -4.17 2.21 10.90
C GLY A 75 -5.49 1.65 11.45
N THR A 76 -5.65 0.33 11.47
CA THR A 76 -6.88 -0.30 11.99
C THR A 76 -7.10 -0.03 13.47
N SER A 77 -6.03 0.05 14.27
CA SER A 77 -6.13 0.40 15.69
C SER A 77 -6.65 1.82 15.95
N ASN A 78 -6.57 2.73 14.98
CA ASN A 78 -7.11 4.09 15.10
C ASN A 78 -8.61 4.17 14.78
N ILE A 79 -9.19 3.15 14.13
CA ILE A 79 -10.62 3.18 13.74
C ILE A 79 -11.56 3.27 14.95
N PRO A 80 -11.38 2.47 16.03
CA PRO A 80 -12.25 2.53 17.20
C PRO A 80 -12.25 3.90 17.90
N GLU A 81 -11.13 4.64 17.84
CA GLU A 81 -11.02 5.97 18.44
C GLU A 81 -11.80 7.04 17.67
N GLY A 82 -12.19 6.77 16.42
CA GLY A 82 -13.04 7.66 15.60
C GLY A 82 -12.42 8.99 15.16
N HIS A 83 -11.19 9.29 15.59
CA HIS A 83 -10.48 10.49 15.19
C HIS A 83 -9.80 10.31 13.84
N LEU A 84 -9.93 11.32 12.97
CA LEU A 84 -9.19 11.40 11.69
C LEU A 84 -9.46 10.21 10.74
N ILE A 85 -10.66 9.61 10.79
CA ILE A 85 -11.04 8.42 10.02
C ILE A 85 -10.68 8.56 8.53
N GLY A 86 -11.01 9.69 7.89
CA GLY A 86 -10.70 9.88 6.48
C GLY A 86 -9.21 9.74 6.15
N TYR A 87 -8.33 10.28 6.99
CA TYR A 87 -6.88 10.11 6.82
C TYR A 87 -6.45 8.66 7.06
N THR A 88 -7.00 8.02 8.10
CA THR A 88 -6.74 6.61 8.41
C THR A 88 -7.13 5.71 7.24
N LEU A 89 -8.29 5.91 6.61
CA LEU A 89 -8.75 5.13 5.46
C LEU A 89 -7.81 5.28 4.25
N ILE A 90 -7.31 6.49 3.97
CA ILE A 90 -6.32 6.72 2.91
C ILE A 90 -5.04 5.94 3.21
N VAL A 91 -4.56 5.95 4.46
CA VAL A 91 -3.37 5.21 4.86
C VAL A 91 -3.58 3.69 4.75
N LEU A 92 -4.76 3.17 5.09
CA LEU A 92 -5.12 1.76 4.92
C LEU A 92 -5.14 1.35 3.44
N GLY A 93 -5.72 2.16 2.56
CA GLY A 93 -5.71 1.91 1.12
C GLY A 93 -4.29 1.88 0.54
N LEU A 94 -3.45 2.87 0.91
CA LEU A 94 -2.06 2.91 0.45
C LEU A 94 -1.23 1.73 0.98
N SER A 95 -1.33 1.44 2.27
CA SER A 95 -0.55 0.36 2.90
C SER A 95 -0.92 -1.01 2.34
N SER A 96 -2.20 -1.31 2.19
CA SER A 96 -2.66 -2.57 1.59
C SER A 96 -2.18 -2.71 0.13
N ARG A 97 -2.37 -1.69 -0.70
CA ARG A 97 -1.94 -1.71 -2.11
C ARG A 97 -0.42 -1.85 -2.26
N ILE A 98 0.36 -1.11 -1.46
CA ILE A 98 1.82 -1.22 -1.45
C ILE A 98 2.28 -2.61 -0.99
N HIS A 99 1.69 -3.17 0.07
CA HIS A 99 2.00 -4.51 0.55
C HIS A 99 1.81 -5.54 -0.58
N TYR A 100 0.69 -5.43 -1.28
CA TYR A 100 0.30 -6.32 -2.36
C TYR A 100 1.28 -6.30 -3.53
N LEU A 101 1.54 -5.09 -4.05
CA LEU A 101 2.46 -4.86 -5.17
C LEU A 101 3.89 -5.25 -4.80
N ALA A 102 4.32 -4.98 -3.56
CA ALA A 102 5.61 -5.42 -3.04
C ALA A 102 5.68 -6.95 -2.86
N GLY A 103 4.58 -7.60 -2.52
CA GLY A 103 4.47 -9.07 -2.46
C GLY A 103 4.52 -9.74 -3.83
N GLY A 104 4.32 -8.98 -4.92
CA GLY A 104 4.19 -9.54 -6.26
C GLY A 104 2.91 -10.37 -6.43
N ILE A 105 1.93 -10.14 -5.57
CA ILE A 105 0.62 -10.78 -5.61
C ILE A 105 -0.22 -10.06 -6.68
N ARG A 106 -1.10 -10.78 -7.39
CA ARG A 106 -2.02 -10.22 -8.40
C ARG A 106 -3.45 -10.50 -7.99
N CYS A 107 -4.28 -9.45 -7.99
CA CYS A 107 -5.68 -9.57 -7.67
C CYS A 107 -6.28 -9.85 -9.03
N ASP A 108 -6.42 -11.14 -9.32
CA ASP A 108 -7.21 -11.56 -10.45
C ASP A 108 -8.65 -11.25 -10.01
N GLU A 109 -9.14 -10.05 -10.39
CA GLU A 109 -10.55 -9.70 -10.24
C GLU A 109 -11.32 -10.63 -11.18
N GLU A 110 -11.70 -11.81 -10.69
CA GLU A 110 -12.80 -12.57 -11.27
C GLU A 110 -14.07 -11.77 -10.93
N ILE A 111 -14.45 -10.88 -11.84
CA ILE A 111 -15.61 -9.97 -11.73
C ILE A 111 -16.92 -10.77 -11.62
N ASP A 112 -16.91 -12.07 -11.95
CA ASP A 112 -18.09 -12.94 -11.96
C ASP A 112 -18.52 -13.41 -10.56
N ASP A 113 -17.62 -13.43 -9.56
CA ASP A 113 -17.93 -13.96 -8.22
C ASP A 113 -18.96 -13.11 -7.47
N ILE A 114 -18.98 -11.79 -7.69
CA ILE A 114 -19.95 -10.91 -6.99
C ILE A 114 -21.36 -11.16 -7.52
N ASP A 115 -21.53 -11.27 -8.83
CA ASP A 115 -22.83 -11.52 -9.43
C ASP A 115 -23.33 -12.94 -9.11
N GLU A 116 -22.45 -13.95 -9.04
CA GLU A 116 -22.81 -15.30 -8.54
C GLU A 116 -23.20 -15.30 -7.05
N MET A 117 -22.47 -14.56 -6.20
CA MET A 117 -22.78 -14.48 -4.76
C MET A 117 -24.16 -13.87 -4.46
N PHE A 118 -24.70 -13.01 -5.34
CA PHE A 118 -26.04 -12.44 -5.20
C PHE A 118 -27.11 -13.20 -6.00
N ALA A 119 -26.72 -14.06 -6.95
CA ALA A 119 -27.65 -14.90 -7.70
C ALA A 119 -28.28 -16.02 -6.84
N GLU A 120 -27.63 -16.45 -5.77
CA GLU A 120 -28.16 -17.47 -4.84
C GLU A 120 -29.18 -16.93 -3.81
N ILE A 121 -29.50 -15.62 -3.85
CA ILE A 121 -30.40 -14.96 -2.88
C ILE A 121 -31.82 -14.74 -3.46
N GLU A 122 -32.10 -15.16 -4.70
CA GLU A 122 -33.46 -15.14 -5.28
C GLU A 122 -34.33 -16.35 -4.92
#